data_AF-A0A850C6X1-F1
#
_entry.id   AF-A0A850C6X1-F1
#
_cell.length_a   1.000
_cell.length_b   1.000
_cell.length_c   1.000
_cell.angle_alpha   90.00
_cell.angle_beta   90.00
_cell.angle_gamma   90.00
#
_symmetry.space_group_name_H-M   'P 1'
#
loop_
_entity.id
_entity.type
_entity.pdbx_description
1 polymer ?
#
loop_
_entity_poly.entity_id
_entity_poly.type
_entity_poly.pdbx_seq_one_letter_code
_entity_poly.pdbx_strand_id
1 'polypeptide(L)'
;MEVTTMFPTRPLRRTAAGATPHIYSSAGVAVVALSAGLALTGCSTGGGDDGTLNILIDNSEATGQLMQALVDAYTEANPDVEIELELRPGGSEGDNIVKTRLQTGDMPDLFFYNSGSLLQALAPDQTLVDLAGESYMDVVTDTFKDGVSAGDALYGVPVGHAVGGGVLYDLAAYEELGLEVPTTWDEFMANNQAILDAGGRAPVIQTYGTESAWTSQLFILADYYNVLAAEPDWAEAYTANEK
;
A
#
# COMPACT_ATOMS: atom_id res chain seq x y z
N MET A 1 17.44 4.16 21.59
CA MET A 1 16.13 4.09 20.91
C MET A 1 15.95 2.63 20.53
N GLU A 2 15.27 1.88 21.39
CA GLU A 2 15.01 0.46 21.20
C GLU A 2 13.60 0.30 20.63
N VAL A 3 13.48 -0.37 19.50
CA VAL A 3 12.19 -0.72 18.89
C VAL A 3 11.85 -2.13 19.39
N THR A 4 11.06 -2.22 20.45
CA THR A 4 10.50 -3.48 20.92
C THR A 4 9.06 -3.59 20.45
N THR A 5 8.78 -4.57 19.60
CA THR A 5 7.42 -4.88 19.14
C THR A 5 6.59 -5.44 20.29
N MET A 6 5.38 -4.94 20.48
CA MET A 6 4.48 -5.22 21.62
C MET A 6 3.92 -6.67 21.65
N PHE A 7 4.12 -7.47 20.60
CA PHE A 7 3.52 -8.80 20.48
C PHE A 7 4.52 -9.90 20.07
N PRO A 8 4.45 -11.10 20.67
CA PRO A 8 5.38 -12.19 20.39
C PRO A 8 5.15 -12.78 19.00
N THR A 9 6.14 -12.64 18.11
CA THR A 9 6.14 -13.35 16.82
C THR A 9 6.55 -14.81 17.03
N ARG A 10 5.66 -15.74 16.69
CA ARG A 10 5.93 -17.18 16.73
C ARG A 10 6.72 -17.56 15.45
N PRO A 11 7.81 -18.35 15.54
CA PRO A 11 8.60 -18.69 14.36
C PRO A 11 7.80 -19.57 13.38
N LEU A 12 7.69 -19.12 12.13
CA LEU A 12 7.05 -19.86 11.05
C LEU A 12 7.84 -21.14 10.74
N ARG A 13 7.18 -22.30 10.87
CA ARG A 13 7.72 -23.59 10.41
C ARG A 13 7.71 -23.63 8.88
N ARG A 14 8.89 -23.67 8.27
CA ARG A 14 9.06 -24.05 6.85
C ARG A 14 8.70 -25.52 6.66
N THR A 15 7.61 -25.80 5.95
CA THR A 15 7.37 -27.12 5.33
C THR A 15 7.86 -27.08 3.89
N ALA A 16 8.93 -27.82 3.63
CA ALA A 16 9.41 -28.12 2.29
C ALA A 16 8.73 -29.40 1.78
N ALA A 17 8.15 -29.33 0.59
CA ALA A 17 7.88 -30.45 -0.33
C ALA A 17 7.55 -29.80 -1.68
N GLY A 18 8.22 -30.02 -2.81
CA GLY A 18 8.96 -31.20 -3.25
C GLY A 18 8.11 -31.99 -4.23
N ALA A 19 7.96 -31.52 -5.48
CA ALA A 19 7.50 -32.34 -6.59
C ALA A 19 7.84 -31.73 -7.96
N THR A 20 8.75 -32.38 -8.67
CA THR A 20 8.88 -32.47 -10.15
C THR A 20 9.07 -33.96 -10.47
N PRO A 21 9.02 -34.43 -11.73
CA PRO A 21 8.42 -33.90 -12.97
C PRO A 21 7.54 -34.96 -13.69
N HIS A 22 6.80 -34.60 -14.74
CA HIS A 22 6.52 -35.55 -15.82
C HIS A 22 6.50 -34.88 -17.20
N ILE A 23 7.05 -35.63 -18.15
CA ILE A 23 7.53 -35.29 -19.48
C ILE A 23 6.66 -36.05 -20.47
N TYR A 24 6.15 -35.42 -21.53
CA TYR A 24 5.85 -36.01 -22.86
C TYR A 24 5.72 -34.84 -23.85
N SER A 25 6.73 -34.59 -24.70
CA SER A 25 6.93 -35.15 -26.06
C SER A 25 6.33 -34.30 -27.20
N SER A 26 7.24 -33.57 -27.83
CA SER A 26 7.33 -33.03 -29.21
C SER A 26 6.24 -33.29 -30.27
N ALA A 27 5.82 -32.20 -30.92
CA ALA A 27 5.69 -31.98 -32.38
C ALA A 27 5.26 -30.49 -32.53
N GLY A 28 5.65 -29.63 -33.47
CA GLY A 28 6.31 -29.70 -34.76
C GLY A 28 6.00 -28.36 -35.44
N VAL A 29 7.02 -27.72 -36.02
CA VAL A 29 7.10 -26.34 -36.55
C VAL A 29 6.06 -25.98 -37.63
N ALA A 30 5.57 -24.73 -37.62
CA ALA A 30 5.25 -23.98 -38.84
C ALA A 30 5.36 -22.46 -38.63
N VAL A 31 6.47 -21.89 -39.13
CA VAL A 31 6.68 -20.45 -39.32
C VAL A 31 5.93 -20.00 -40.57
N VAL A 32 5.04 -19.02 -40.46
CA VAL A 32 4.61 -18.18 -41.58
C VAL A 32 4.72 -16.73 -41.15
N ALA A 33 5.75 -16.07 -41.67
CA ALA A 33 5.88 -14.62 -41.64
C ALA A 33 4.87 -14.02 -42.65
N LEU A 34 3.98 -13.15 -42.17
CA LEU A 34 3.20 -12.27 -43.02
C LEU A 34 3.26 -10.85 -42.47
N SER A 35 4.14 -10.07 -43.07
CA SER A 35 4.22 -8.62 -42.95
C SER A 35 3.09 -7.97 -43.74
N ALA A 36 2.19 -7.26 -43.05
CA ALA A 36 1.30 -6.27 -43.66
C ALA A 36 1.01 -5.17 -42.63
N GLY A 37 1.49 -3.96 -42.90
CA GLY A 37 1.18 -2.76 -42.14
C GLY A 37 -0.19 -2.17 -42.49
N LEU A 38 -0.47 -1.03 -41.83
CA LEU A 38 -1.72 -0.24 -41.76
C LEU A 38 -2.78 -0.85 -40.82
N ALA A 39 -3.35 -0.15 -39.83
CA ALA A 39 -3.47 1.29 -39.61
C ALA A 39 -3.54 1.60 -38.10
N LEU A 40 -2.82 2.64 -37.67
CA LEU A 40 -3.13 3.33 -36.42
C LEU A 40 -4.55 3.90 -36.54
N THR A 41 -5.47 3.32 -35.79
CA THR A 41 -6.73 3.96 -35.44
C THR A 41 -6.64 4.35 -33.97
N GLY A 42 -6.05 5.53 -33.75
CA GLY A 42 -6.07 6.21 -32.47
C GLY A 42 -7.49 6.70 -32.18
N CYS A 43 -8.04 6.20 -31.08
CA CYS A 43 -9.12 6.80 -30.33
C CYS A 43 -8.90 6.42 -28.86
N SER A 44 -8.14 7.23 -28.14
CA SER A 44 -8.36 7.46 -26.71
C SER A 44 -7.86 8.86 -26.39
N THR A 45 -8.80 9.72 -26.06
CA THR A 45 -8.62 11.09 -25.61
C THR A 45 -8.39 11.06 -24.10
N GLY A 46 -7.19 11.47 -23.67
CA GLY A 46 -6.87 11.69 -22.26
C GLY A 46 -5.36 11.73 -22.00
N GLY A 47 -4.75 12.92 -22.12
CA GLY A 47 -3.68 13.36 -21.22
C GLY A 47 -2.25 12.82 -21.35
N GLY A 48 -1.64 12.89 -22.55
CA GLY A 48 -0.18 12.85 -22.70
C GLY A 48 0.22 13.53 -24.01
N ASP A 49 1.00 14.61 -23.94
CA ASP A 49 1.59 15.22 -25.14
C ASP A 49 2.71 14.29 -25.63
N ASP A 50 2.80 14.13 -26.95
CA ASP A 50 3.74 13.34 -27.75
C ASP A 50 4.99 12.78 -27.00
N GLY A 51 4.87 11.65 -26.29
CA GLY A 51 5.99 10.87 -25.75
C GLY A 51 6.35 11.02 -24.26
N THR A 52 5.61 11.84 -23.50
CA THR A 52 5.84 12.03 -22.05
C THR A 52 4.83 11.25 -21.20
N LEU A 53 5.33 10.49 -20.22
CA LEU A 53 4.54 9.78 -19.23
C LEU A 53 4.36 10.64 -17.97
N ASN A 54 3.12 10.92 -17.60
CA ASN A 54 2.79 11.73 -16.42
C ASN A 54 2.45 10.84 -15.22
N ILE A 55 3.08 11.10 -14.07
CA ILE A 55 2.85 10.34 -12.84
C ILE A 55 2.44 11.27 -11.70
N LEU A 56 1.23 11.09 -11.17
CA LEU A 56 0.78 11.82 -9.98
C LEU A 56 1.30 11.17 -8.69
N ILE A 57 1.96 11.93 -7.82
CA ILE A 57 2.46 11.46 -6.52
C ILE A 57 2.07 12.42 -5.39
N ASP A 58 2.08 11.96 -4.15
CA ASP A 58 1.95 12.87 -3.01
C ASP A 58 3.23 13.70 -2.80
N ASN A 59 3.08 14.84 -2.13
CA ASN A 59 4.15 15.79 -1.87
C ASN A 59 5.04 15.43 -0.67
N SER A 60 4.99 14.21 -0.15
CA SER A 60 5.91 13.77 0.91
C SER A 60 7.32 13.58 0.35
N GLU A 61 8.31 13.91 1.18
CA GLU A 61 9.71 13.74 0.81
C GLU A 61 10.06 12.28 0.54
N ALA A 62 9.47 11.34 1.30
CA ALA A 62 9.71 9.90 1.13
C ALA A 62 9.21 9.39 -0.23
N THR A 63 7.97 9.73 -0.62
CA THR A 63 7.42 9.38 -1.93
C THR A 63 8.22 10.04 -3.05
N GLY A 64 8.56 11.33 -2.90
CA GLY A 64 9.36 12.06 -3.88
C GLY A 64 10.73 11.43 -4.13
N GLN A 65 11.47 11.06 -3.07
CA GLN A 65 12.78 10.41 -3.21
C GLN A 65 12.67 9.03 -3.86
N LEU A 66 11.68 8.23 -3.47
CA LEU A 66 11.45 6.90 -4.05
C LEU A 66 11.14 7.01 -5.55
N MET A 67 10.20 7.87 -5.91
CA MET A 67 9.73 8.00 -7.29
C MET A 67 10.79 8.64 -8.18
N GLN A 68 11.54 9.62 -7.69
CA GLN A 68 12.67 10.18 -8.44
C GLN A 68 13.73 9.11 -8.73
N ALA A 69 14.08 8.26 -7.75
CA ALA A 69 15.04 7.19 -7.97
C ALA A 69 14.56 6.16 -9.01
N LEU A 70 13.24 5.86 -9.03
CA LEU A 70 12.64 4.98 -10.04
C LEU A 70 12.65 5.63 -11.43
N VAL A 71 12.30 6.92 -11.52
CA VAL A 71 12.36 7.69 -12.77
C VAL A 71 13.78 7.72 -13.32
N ASP A 72 14.77 8.06 -12.49
CA ASP A 72 16.18 8.12 -12.91
C ASP A 72 16.66 6.77 -13.46
N ALA A 73 16.36 5.67 -12.75
CA ALA A 73 16.73 4.33 -13.18
C ALA A 73 16.00 3.90 -14.48
N TYR A 74 14.73 4.28 -14.62
CA TYR A 74 13.95 3.96 -15.82
C TYR A 74 14.44 4.75 -17.04
N THR A 75 14.71 6.05 -16.88
CA THR A 75 15.23 6.92 -17.94
C THR A 75 16.64 6.52 -18.37
N GLU A 76 17.49 6.06 -17.44
CA GLU A 76 18.81 5.50 -17.80
C GLU A 76 18.68 4.26 -18.70
N ALA A 77 17.70 3.39 -18.41
CA ALA A 77 17.43 2.20 -19.21
C ALA A 77 16.63 2.48 -20.51
N ASN A 78 15.84 3.55 -20.53
CA ASN A 78 14.92 3.92 -21.61
C ASN A 78 15.06 5.42 -21.94
N PRO A 79 16.16 5.84 -22.60
CA PRO A 79 16.47 7.25 -22.81
C PRO A 79 15.50 8.00 -23.73
N ASP A 80 14.65 7.27 -24.46
CA ASP A 80 13.64 7.82 -25.35
C ASP A 80 12.29 8.06 -24.65
N VAL A 81 12.18 7.75 -23.34
CA VAL A 81 10.98 7.97 -22.54
C VAL A 81 11.18 9.15 -21.61
N GLU A 82 10.31 10.15 -21.71
CA GLU A 82 10.25 11.27 -20.78
C GLU A 82 9.21 10.96 -19.68
N ILE A 83 9.54 11.23 -18.42
CA ILE A 83 8.63 11.04 -17.29
C ILE A 83 8.54 12.34 -16.49
N GLU A 84 7.33 12.82 -16.27
CA GLU A 84 7.04 13.98 -15.43
C GLU A 84 6.31 13.56 -14.15
N LEU A 85 6.80 14.05 -13.00
CA LEU A 85 6.16 13.85 -11.70
C LEU A 85 5.29 15.06 -11.37
N GLU A 86 3.99 14.82 -11.21
CA GLU A 86 3.04 15.81 -10.70
C GLU A 86 2.82 15.61 -9.20
N LEU A 87 2.80 16.70 -8.43
CA LEU A 87 2.59 16.64 -6.98
C LEU A 87 1.14 16.97 -6.61
N ARG A 88 0.59 16.21 -5.68
CA ARG A 88 -0.65 16.54 -4.95
C ARG A 88 -0.42 16.59 -3.43
N PRO A 89 -1.27 17.30 -2.68
CA PRO A 89 -1.31 17.18 -1.22
C PRO A 89 -1.50 15.72 -0.77
N GLY A 90 -0.96 15.35 0.40
CA GLY A 90 -1.32 14.10 1.07
C GLY A 90 -2.69 14.15 1.74
N GLY A 91 -3.05 13.07 2.45
CA GLY A 91 -4.26 13.00 3.27
C GLY A 91 -5.57 13.15 2.50
N SER A 92 -6.62 13.56 3.23
CA SER A 92 -8.00 13.64 2.73
C SER A 92 -8.16 14.57 1.52
N GLU A 93 -7.42 15.69 1.49
CA GLU A 93 -7.42 16.61 0.34
C GLU A 93 -6.89 15.90 -0.91
N GLY A 94 -5.75 15.21 -0.79
CA GLY A 94 -5.18 14.41 -1.86
C GLY A 94 -6.12 13.32 -2.36
N ASP A 95 -6.83 12.64 -1.47
CA ASP A 95 -7.79 11.59 -1.83
C ASP A 95 -8.97 12.13 -2.62
N ASN A 96 -9.47 13.32 -2.27
CA ASN A 96 -10.54 13.98 -3.02
C ASN A 96 -10.07 14.43 -4.41
N ILE A 97 -8.82 14.87 -4.55
CA ILE A 97 -8.23 15.20 -5.86
C ILE A 97 -8.19 13.96 -6.75
N VAL A 98 -7.72 12.82 -6.21
CA VAL A 98 -7.64 11.57 -6.98
C VAL A 98 -9.03 11.12 -7.45
N LYS A 99 -10.02 11.10 -6.56
CA LYS A 99 -11.41 10.77 -6.90
C LYS A 99 -11.98 11.69 -7.97
N THR A 100 -11.75 12.99 -7.83
CA THR A 100 -12.25 13.99 -8.79
C THR A 100 -11.63 13.78 -10.16
N ARG A 101 -10.31 13.58 -10.25
CA ARG A 101 -9.62 13.39 -11.54
C ARG A 101 -10.01 12.10 -12.25
N LEU A 102 -10.22 11.00 -11.52
CA LEU A 102 -10.77 9.78 -12.11
C LEU A 102 -12.19 10.01 -12.66
N GLN A 103 -13.02 10.80 -11.97
CA GLN A 103 -14.37 11.11 -12.42
C GLN A 103 -14.42 12.08 -13.61
N THR A 104 -13.49 13.04 -13.71
CA THR A 104 -13.42 14.00 -14.82
C THR A 104 -12.67 13.46 -16.03
N GLY A 105 -11.90 12.38 -15.87
CA GLY A 105 -11.04 11.84 -16.93
C GLY A 105 -9.71 12.61 -17.09
N ASP A 106 -9.35 13.42 -16.10
CA ASP A 106 -8.12 14.24 -16.09
C ASP A 106 -7.01 13.62 -15.21
N MET A 107 -7.03 12.29 -15.03
CA MET A 107 -5.98 11.59 -14.29
C MET A 107 -4.72 11.43 -15.18
N PRO A 108 -3.51 11.63 -14.64
CA PRO A 108 -2.28 11.26 -15.33
C PRO A 108 -2.21 9.77 -15.69
N ASP A 109 -1.26 9.41 -16.55
CA ASP A 109 -1.08 8.04 -17.03
C ASP A 109 -0.90 7.04 -15.89
N LEU A 110 -0.15 7.45 -14.87
CA LEU A 110 0.07 6.70 -13.63
C LEU A 110 -0.18 7.59 -12.42
N PHE A 111 -0.53 6.97 -11.29
CA PHE A 111 -0.59 7.67 -10.03
C PHE A 111 -0.21 6.75 -8.87
N PHE A 112 0.55 7.29 -7.92
CA PHE A 112 0.95 6.60 -6.70
C PHE A 112 -0.14 6.77 -5.63
N TYR A 113 -0.75 5.66 -5.22
CA TYR A 113 -1.91 5.68 -4.34
C TYR A 113 -1.93 4.53 -3.33
N ASN A 114 -2.72 4.70 -2.27
CA ASN A 114 -2.89 3.67 -1.25
C ASN A 114 -3.66 2.46 -1.80
N SER A 115 -3.26 1.28 -1.34
CA SER A 115 -3.97 0.02 -1.53
C SER A 115 -5.12 -0.16 -0.51
N GLY A 116 -5.83 -1.28 -0.59
CA GLY A 116 -6.89 -1.65 0.34
C GLY A 116 -8.13 -0.76 0.21
N SER A 117 -8.73 -0.35 1.33
CA SER A 117 -10.02 0.36 1.34
C SER A 117 -10.01 1.68 0.57
N LEU A 118 -8.86 2.38 0.51
CA LEU A 118 -8.76 3.62 -0.27
C LEU A 118 -8.80 3.34 -1.77
N LEU A 119 -8.11 2.29 -2.24
CA LEU A 119 -8.23 1.84 -3.63
C LEU A 119 -9.68 1.44 -3.96
N GLN A 120 -10.35 0.68 -3.09
CA GLN A 120 -11.75 0.27 -3.29
C GLN A 120 -12.68 1.48 -3.42
N ALA A 121 -12.42 2.56 -2.67
CA ALA A 121 -13.19 3.80 -2.73
C ALA A 121 -13.07 4.54 -4.08
N LEU A 122 -12.18 4.11 -4.98
CA LEU A 122 -12.05 4.63 -6.34
C LEU A 122 -12.92 3.90 -7.37
N ALA A 123 -13.66 2.85 -6.97
CA ALA A 123 -14.35 1.95 -7.90
C ALA A 123 -13.40 1.45 -9.00
N PRO A 124 -12.32 0.73 -8.62
CA PRO A 124 -11.18 0.46 -9.49
C PRO A 124 -11.58 -0.37 -10.73
N ASP A 125 -12.62 -1.17 -10.64
CA ASP A 125 -13.23 -1.92 -11.75
C ASP A 125 -13.82 -1.04 -12.85
N GLN A 126 -14.11 0.22 -12.54
CA GLN A 126 -14.68 1.20 -13.48
C GLN A 126 -13.69 2.27 -13.90
N THR A 127 -12.65 2.49 -13.10
CA THR A 127 -11.75 3.65 -13.25
C THR A 127 -10.32 3.28 -13.60
N LEU A 128 -9.91 2.02 -13.42
CA LEU A 128 -8.52 1.58 -13.58
C LEU A 128 -8.40 0.40 -14.55
N VAL A 129 -7.18 0.20 -15.05
CA VAL A 129 -6.82 -0.91 -15.94
C VAL A 129 -6.57 -2.16 -15.11
N ASP A 130 -7.15 -3.29 -15.51
CA ASP A 130 -6.85 -4.60 -14.93
C ASP A 130 -5.46 -5.08 -15.38
N LEU A 131 -4.59 -5.35 -14.42
CA LEU A 131 -3.20 -5.77 -14.57
C LEU A 131 -3.01 -7.26 -14.27
N ALA A 132 -4.07 -8.03 -13.98
CA ALA A 132 -3.95 -9.43 -13.57
C ALA A 132 -3.21 -10.32 -14.60
N GLY A 133 -3.28 -9.97 -15.88
CA GLY A 133 -2.60 -10.70 -16.97
C GLY A 133 -1.14 -10.31 -17.20
N GLU A 134 -0.61 -9.34 -16.48
CA GLU A 134 0.73 -8.80 -16.71
C GLU A 134 1.81 -9.64 -16.05
N SER A 135 2.85 -9.99 -16.81
CA SER A 135 3.91 -10.92 -16.35
C SER A 135 4.65 -10.45 -15.09
N TYR A 136 4.73 -9.13 -14.85
CA TYR A 136 5.35 -8.59 -13.64
C TYR A 136 4.51 -8.83 -12.38
N MET A 137 3.24 -9.23 -12.50
CA MET A 137 2.41 -9.62 -11.35
C MET A 137 2.77 -11.02 -10.84
N ASP A 138 3.48 -11.85 -11.60
CA ASP A 138 3.91 -13.18 -11.16
C ASP A 138 4.93 -13.14 -10.01
N VAL A 139 5.68 -12.05 -9.88
CA VAL A 139 6.67 -11.88 -8.80
C VAL A 139 6.10 -11.24 -7.54
N VAL A 140 4.85 -10.76 -7.60
CA VAL A 140 4.15 -10.18 -6.45
C VAL A 140 3.53 -11.31 -5.62
N THR A 141 3.77 -11.31 -4.31
CA THR A 141 3.19 -12.33 -3.42
C THR A 141 1.68 -12.10 -3.22
N ASP A 142 0.91 -13.17 -3.04
CA ASP A 142 -0.56 -13.11 -2.93
C ASP A 142 -1.04 -12.09 -1.88
N THR A 143 -0.40 -12.02 -0.71
CA THR A 143 -0.72 -11.02 0.32
C THR A 143 -0.69 -9.56 -0.16
N PHE A 144 0.20 -9.22 -1.09
CA PHE A 144 0.25 -7.87 -1.66
C PHE A 144 -0.74 -7.71 -2.82
N LYS A 145 -1.06 -8.80 -3.55
CA LYS A 145 -2.10 -8.82 -4.58
C LYS A 145 -3.48 -8.55 -3.97
N ASP A 146 -3.77 -9.15 -2.81
CA ASP A 146 -5.03 -8.95 -2.10
C ASP A 146 -5.30 -7.45 -1.85
N GLY A 147 -4.25 -6.70 -1.47
CA GLY A 147 -4.34 -5.26 -1.23
C GLY A 147 -4.68 -4.43 -2.47
N VAL A 148 -4.44 -4.93 -3.68
CA VAL A 148 -4.71 -4.23 -4.95
C VAL A 148 -5.81 -4.89 -5.78
N SER A 149 -6.49 -5.90 -5.22
CA SER A 149 -7.50 -6.68 -5.92
C SER A 149 -8.90 -6.05 -5.81
N ALA A 150 -9.74 -6.26 -6.82
CA ALA A 150 -11.20 -6.18 -6.66
C ALA A 150 -11.83 -7.35 -7.43
N GLY A 151 -12.31 -8.35 -6.69
CA GLY A 151 -12.59 -9.67 -7.26
C GLY A 151 -11.31 -10.37 -7.71
N ASP A 152 -11.32 -10.95 -8.91
CA ASP A 152 -10.16 -11.66 -9.48
C ASP A 152 -9.19 -10.72 -10.25
N ALA A 153 -9.53 -9.44 -10.40
CA ALA A 153 -8.74 -8.44 -11.13
C ALA A 153 -7.78 -7.68 -10.20
N LEU A 154 -6.67 -7.20 -10.75
CA LEU A 154 -5.62 -6.47 -10.01
C LEU A 154 -5.46 -5.05 -10.57
N TYR A 155 -5.63 -4.03 -9.74
CA TYR A 155 -5.72 -2.62 -10.18
C TYR A 155 -4.55 -1.76 -9.71
N GLY A 156 -3.41 -2.38 -9.41
CA GLY A 156 -2.22 -1.66 -9.01
C GLY A 156 -1.01 -2.59 -8.93
N VAL A 157 0.18 -2.00 -9.03
CA VAL A 157 1.44 -2.69 -8.78
C VAL A 157 1.89 -2.34 -7.37
N PRO A 158 1.94 -3.31 -6.42
CA PRO A 158 2.39 -3.02 -5.07
C PRO A 158 3.87 -2.61 -5.07
N VAL A 159 4.15 -1.36 -4.70
CA VAL A 159 5.51 -0.82 -4.54
C VAL A 159 5.75 -0.55 -3.07
N GLY A 160 6.51 -1.42 -2.41
CA GLY A 160 6.86 -1.25 -1.01
C GLY A 160 7.05 -2.54 -0.26
N HIS A 161 7.32 -2.39 1.04
CA HIS A 161 7.43 -3.48 1.99
C HIS A 161 6.31 -3.34 3.03
N ALA A 162 6.04 -4.43 3.76
CA ALA A 162 5.14 -4.37 4.90
C ALA A 162 5.66 -3.34 5.92
N VAL A 163 4.82 -2.37 6.28
CA VAL A 163 5.14 -1.36 7.28
C VAL A 163 4.57 -1.81 8.62
N GLY A 164 5.43 -1.91 9.65
CA GLY A 164 5.01 -2.18 11.02
C GLY A 164 4.74 -0.89 11.78
N GLY A 165 3.56 -0.79 12.41
CA GLY A 165 3.24 0.27 13.36
C GLY A 165 3.65 -0.10 14.78
N GLY A 166 3.94 0.89 15.61
CA GLY A 166 4.24 0.68 17.02
C GLY A 166 4.09 1.97 17.83
N VAL A 167 3.90 1.81 19.15
CA VAL A 167 3.89 2.93 20.09
C VAL A 167 5.31 3.17 20.57
N LEU A 168 5.83 4.37 20.31
CA LEU A 168 7.10 4.81 20.88
C LEU A 168 6.84 5.42 22.27
N TYR A 169 7.72 5.14 23.23
CA TYR A 169 7.59 5.63 24.60
C TYR A 169 8.89 6.25 25.11
N ASP A 170 8.77 7.15 26.10
CA ASP A 170 9.89 7.78 26.78
C ASP A 170 10.43 6.87 27.89
N LEU A 171 11.63 6.32 27.66
CA LEU A 171 12.32 5.44 28.61
C LEU A 171 12.52 6.11 29.98
N ALA A 172 12.89 7.40 30.01
CA ALA A 172 13.18 8.09 31.26
C ALA A 172 11.90 8.28 32.08
N ALA A 173 10.77 8.55 31.42
CA ALA A 173 9.47 8.65 32.10
C ALA A 173 9.03 7.29 32.66
N TYR A 174 9.24 6.20 31.91
CA TYR A 174 8.91 4.84 32.37
C TYR A 174 9.79 4.42 33.55
N GLU A 175 11.09 4.72 33.52
CA GLU A 175 12.01 4.45 34.64
C GLU A 175 11.67 5.28 35.89
N GLU A 176 11.40 6.58 35.73
CA GLU A 176 11.03 7.49 36.83
C GLU A 176 9.75 7.03 37.55
N LEU A 177 8.78 6.53 36.79
CA LEU A 177 7.46 6.12 37.30
C LEU A 177 7.38 4.63 37.62
N GLY A 178 8.42 3.85 37.34
CA GLY A 178 8.44 2.40 37.54
C GLY A 178 7.43 1.64 36.67
N LEU A 179 7.22 2.11 35.44
CA LEU A 179 6.27 1.50 34.49
C LEU A 179 6.93 0.39 33.69
N GLU A 180 6.16 -0.67 33.43
CA GLU A 180 6.54 -1.74 32.51
C GLU A 180 5.92 -1.50 31.14
N VAL A 181 6.53 -2.06 30.08
CA VAL A 181 5.96 -2.00 28.73
C VAL A 181 4.63 -2.77 28.75
N PRO A 182 3.50 -2.12 28.44
CA PRO A 182 2.20 -2.77 28.53
C PRO A 182 2.08 -3.83 27.43
N THR A 183 1.33 -4.89 27.70
CA THR A 183 1.03 -5.98 26.76
C THR A 183 -0.47 -6.13 26.50
N THR A 184 -1.29 -5.44 27.30
CA THR A 184 -2.74 -5.36 27.14
C THR A 184 -3.22 -3.92 27.09
N TRP A 185 -4.44 -3.72 26.58
CA TRP A 185 -5.05 -2.39 26.57
C TRP A 185 -5.26 -1.83 27.98
N ASP A 186 -5.65 -2.68 28.93
CA ASP A 186 -5.85 -2.26 30.32
C ASP A 186 -4.53 -1.81 30.98
N GLU A 187 -3.42 -2.51 30.71
CA GLU A 187 -2.08 -2.11 31.16
C GLU A 187 -1.65 -0.80 30.49
N PHE A 188 -1.92 -0.63 29.19
CA PHE A 188 -1.61 0.60 28.47
C PHE A 188 -2.37 1.79 29.06
N MET A 189 -3.66 1.61 29.36
CA MET A 189 -4.47 2.64 30.01
C MET A 189 -4.02 2.92 31.45
N ALA A 190 -3.58 1.91 32.19
CA ALA A 190 -3.01 2.08 33.53
C ALA A 190 -1.72 2.91 33.50
N ASN A 191 -0.82 2.64 32.56
CA ASN A 191 0.39 3.45 32.36
C ASN A 191 0.05 4.89 32.01
N ASN A 192 -0.93 5.10 31.12
CA ASN A 192 -1.38 6.44 30.76
C ASN A 192 -1.92 7.21 31.96
N GLN A 193 -2.68 6.55 32.84
CA GLN A 193 -3.19 7.16 34.07
C GLN A 193 -2.06 7.54 35.02
N ALA A 194 -1.06 6.67 35.19
CA ALA A 194 0.10 6.96 36.04
C ALA A 194 0.92 8.18 35.54
N ILE A 195 1.10 8.30 34.22
CA ILE A 195 1.76 9.46 33.59
C ILE A 195 0.95 10.74 33.82
N LEU A 196 -0.37 10.66 33.70
CA LEU A 196 -1.26 11.80 33.94
C LEU A 196 -1.22 12.27 35.40
N ASP A 197 -1.27 11.32 36.34
CA ASP A 197 -1.28 11.59 37.79
C ASP A 197 0.05 12.17 38.29
N ALA A 198 1.18 11.75 37.69
CA ALA A 198 2.49 12.35 37.95
C ALA A 198 2.56 13.83 37.51
N GLY A 199 1.76 14.20 36.51
CA GLY A 199 1.66 15.56 35.99
C GLY A 199 2.85 15.98 35.12
N GLY A 200 2.69 17.09 34.40
CA GLY A 200 3.76 17.68 33.59
C GLY A 200 4.07 16.99 32.27
N ARG A 201 3.38 15.88 31.93
CA ARG A 201 3.55 15.13 30.69
C ARG A 201 2.19 14.75 30.09
N ALA A 202 2.10 14.73 28.77
CA ALA A 202 0.95 14.15 28.08
C ALA A 202 1.15 12.62 27.99
N PRO A 203 0.18 11.79 28.43
CA PRO A 203 0.31 10.34 28.38
C PRO A 203 0.49 9.77 26.97
N VAL A 204 -0.26 10.32 26.01
CA VAL A 204 -0.18 9.96 24.60
C VAL A 204 -0.04 11.25 23.78
N ILE A 205 0.96 11.27 22.91
CA ILE A 205 1.17 12.38 21.96
C ILE A 205 0.96 11.82 20.56
N GLN A 206 0.05 12.44 19.84
CA GLN A 206 -0.28 12.05 18.48
C GLN A 206 -0.88 13.25 17.75
N THR A 207 -0.68 13.32 16.43
CA THR A 207 -0.93 14.56 15.70
C THR A 207 -2.40 14.88 15.49
N TYR A 208 -3.36 13.94 15.61
CA TYR A 208 -4.85 14.05 15.63
C TYR A 208 -5.54 15.13 14.74
N GLY A 209 -4.82 15.85 13.89
CA GLY A 209 -5.32 16.96 13.10
C GLY A 209 -6.12 16.44 11.92
N THR A 210 -6.98 17.29 11.35
CA THR A 210 -7.80 16.94 10.18
C THR A 210 -6.95 16.46 9.00
N GLU A 211 -5.79 17.10 8.79
CA GLU A 211 -4.82 16.73 7.76
C GLU A 211 -3.94 15.51 8.13
N SER A 212 -4.02 15.05 9.38
CA SER A 212 -3.28 13.91 9.92
C SER A 212 -4.21 12.88 10.56
N ALA A 213 -5.48 12.84 10.14
CA ALA A 213 -6.49 11.95 10.71
C ALA A 213 -6.08 10.48 10.57
N TRP A 214 -5.33 10.15 9.51
CA TRP A 214 -4.73 8.83 9.29
C TRP A 214 -3.84 8.37 10.45
N THR A 215 -3.28 9.27 11.27
CA THR A 215 -2.49 8.82 12.42
C THR A 215 -3.38 8.11 13.43
N SER A 216 -4.62 8.58 13.66
CA SER A 216 -5.54 8.05 14.68
C SER A 216 -5.80 6.55 14.54
N GLN A 217 -5.77 6.05 13.31
CA GLN A 217 -6.00 4.64 13.01
C GLN A 217 -4.81 3.73 13.35
N LEU A 218 -3.61 4.28 13.59
CA LEU A 218 -2.39 3.47 13.78
C LEU A 218 -2.50 2.52 14.98
N PHE A 219 -3.17 2.94 16.06
CA PHE A 219 -3.44 2.06 17.21
C PHE A 219 -4.27 0.84 16.82
N ILE A 220 -5.27 1.03 15.95
CA ILE A 220 -6.18 -0.02 15.49
C ILE A 220 -5.48 -0.91 14.44
N LEU A 221 -4.83 -0.29 13.46
CA LEU A 221 -4.12 -1.01 12.39
C LEU A 221 -2.97 -1.86 12.92
N ALA A 222 -2.26 -1.40 13.96
CA ALA A 222 -1.17 -2.16 14.56
C ALA A 222 -1.64 -3.49 15.19
N ASP A 223 -2.88 -3.54 15.69
CA ASP A 223 -3.46 -4.75 16.29
C ASP A 223 -4.31 -5.58 15.30
N TYR A 224 -4.58 -5.05 14.11
CA TYR A 224 -5.45 -5.68 13.11
C TYR A 224 -5.03 -7.12 12.76
N TYR A 225 -3.73 -7.40 12.71
CA TYR A 225 -3.23 -8.75 12.50
C TYR A 225 -3.65 -9.72 13.62
N ASN A 226 -3.59 -9.28 14.88
CA ASN A 226 -4.00 -10.11 16.02
C ASN A 226 -5.52 -10.33 16.01
N VAL A 227 -6.29 -9.30 15.62
CA VAL A 227 -7.74 -9.40 15.44
C VAL A 227 -8.07 -10.44 14.38
N LEU A 228 -7.49 -10.37 13.18
CA LEU A 228 -7.72 -11.37 12.13
C LEU A 228 -7.24 -12.78 12.51
N ALA A 229 -6.16 -12.89 13.28
CA ALA A 229 -5.69 -14.19 13.76
C ALA A 229 -6.68 -14.84 14.74
N ALA A 230 -7.41 -14.04 15.53
CA ALA A 230 -8.43 -14.50 16.47
C ALA A 230 -9.82 -14.67 15.81
N GLU A 231 -10.18 -13.76 14.90
CA GLU A 231 -11.45 -13.67 14.19
C GLU A 231 -11.19 -13.45 12.68
N PRO A 232 -10.96 -14.52 11.89
CA PRO A 232 -10.57 -14.39 10.48
C PRO A 232 -11.60 -13.69 9.59
N ASP A 233 -12.88 -13.72 9.95
CA ASP A 233 -14.02 -13.12 9.26
C ASP A 233 -14.37 -11.71 9.77
N TRP A 234 -13.57 -11.15 10.69
CA TRP A 234 -13.88 -9.89 11.37
C TRP A 234 -14.13 -8.74 10.41
N ALA A 235 -13.28 -8.57 9.40
CA ALA A 235 -13.37 -7.47 8.46
C ALA A 235 -14.64 -7.53 7.59
N GLU A 236 -15.02 -8.73 7.18
CA GLU A 236 -16.22 -9.00 6.38
C GLU A 236 -17.47 -8.75 7.21
N ALA A 237 -17.53 -9.29 8.43
CA ALA A 237 -18.64 -9.09 9.37
C ALA A 237 -18.79 -7.61 9.78
N TYR A 238 -17.68 -6.92 10.06
CA TYR A 238 -17.69 -5.49 10.38
C TYR A 238 -18.20 -4.66 9.20
N THR A 239 -17.75 -4.96 7.98
CA THR A 239 -18.21 -4.29 6.76
C THR A 239 -19.69 -4.55 6.48
N ALA A 240 -20.19 -5.75 6.80
CA ALA A 240 -21.60 -6.13 6.70
C ALA A 240 -22.47 -5.56 7.85
N ASN A 241 -21.88 -4.82 8.79
CA ASN A 241 -22.55 -4.28 9.98
C ASN A 241 -23.14 -5.38 10.89
N GLU A 242 -22.44 -6.51 10.98
CA GLU A 242 -22.76 -7.66 11.83
C GLU A 242 -21.94 -7.68 13.14
N LYS A 243 -21.02 -6.72 13.30
CA LYS A 243 -20.14 -6.51 14.45
C LYS A 243 -20.09 -5.03 14.83
#